data_AF-A0A920G2J3-F1
#
_entry.id   AF-A0A920G2J3-F1
#
_cell.length_a   1.000
_cell.length_b   1.000
_cell.length_c   1.000
_cell.angle_alpha   90.00
_cell.angle_beta   90.00
_cell.angle_gamma   90.00
#
_symmetry.space_group_name_H-M   'P 1'
#
loop_
_entity.id
_entity.type
_entity.pdbx_description
1 polymer ?
#
loop_
_entity_poly.entity_id
_entity_poly.type
_entity_poly.pdbx_seq_one_letter_code
_entity_poly.pdbx_strand_id
1 'polypeptide(L)' 'MALDALDGDRDFLTAGGVFSDDMIDAYIELKREEVERLNMTTHPVEFDMYYSV' A
#
# COMPACT_ATOMS: atom_id res chain seq x y z
N MET A 1 5.20 4.22 -4.82
CA MET A 1 4.89 3.79 -3.43
C MET A 1 5.54 2.44 -3.18
N ALA A 2 5.67 1.97 -1.93
CA ALA A 2 6.30 0.67 -1.65
C ALA A 2 5.61 -0.51 -2.37
N LEU A 3 4.28 -0.42 -2.54
CA LEU A 3 3.50 -1.41 -3.30
C LEU A 3 3.85 -1.45 -4.79
N ASP A 4 4.21 -0.32 -5.40
CA ASP A 4 4.62 -0.27 -6.81
C ASP A 4 6.04 -0.83 -7.02
N ALA A 5 6.90 -0.65 -6.00
CA ALA A 5 8.23 -1.27 -6.00
C ALA A 5 8.12 -2.79 -5.83
N LEU A 6 7.23 -3.25 -4.95
CA LEU A 6 6.91 -4.68 -4.83
C LEU A 6 6.37 -5.25 -6.15
N ASP A 7 5.43 -4.54 -6.79
CA ASP A 7 4.86 -4.95 -8.09
C ASP A 7 5.96 -5.12 -9.16
N GLY A 8 6.88 -4.17 -9.24
CA GLY A 8 7.94 -4.11 -10.25
C GLY A 8 9.19 -4.97 -10.00
N ASP A 9 9.36 -5.55 -8.79
CA ASP A 9 10.54 -6.36 -8.44
C ASP A 9 10.20 -7.48 -7.44
N ARG A 10 9.36 -8.43 -7.87
CA ARG A 10 8.88 -9.55 -7.05
C ARG A 10 9.49 -10.91 -7.40
N ASP A 11 10.38 -10.98 -8.40
CA ASP A 11 10.93 -12.24 -8.92
C ASP A 11 11.68 -13.05 -7.84
N PHE A 12 12.32 -12.36 -6.90
CA PHE A 12 13.00 -13.01 -5.79
C PHE A 12 12.04 -13.69 -4.79
N LEU A 13 10.77 -13.26 -4.75
CA LEU A 13 9.73 -13.84 -3.90
C LEU A 13 9.05 -15.03 -4.58
N THR A 14 8.88 -14.99 -5.90
CA THR A 14 8.27 -16.09 -6.67
C THR A 14 9.25 -17.22 -6.96
N ALA A 15 10.55 -16.99 -6.77
CA ALA A 15 11.60 -17.99 -6.90
C ALA A 15 11.29 -19.26 -6.09
N GLY A 16 11.23 -20.41 -6.78
CA GLY A 16 10.93 -21.70 -6.16
C GLY A 16 9.46 -21.91 -5.78
N GLY A 17 8.56 -21.03 -6.21
CA GLY A 17 7.12 -21.14 -5.93
C GLY A 17 6.75 -20.85 -4.48
N VAL A 18 7.59 -20.09 -3.76
CA VAL A 18 7.33 -19.70 -2.36
C VAL A 18 6.12 -18.77 -2.28
N PHE A 19 6.03 -17.83 -3.21
CA PHE A 19 4.86 -16.99 -3.44
C PHE A 19 4.37 -17.18 -4.88
N SER A 20 3.05 -17.18 -5.06
CA SER A 20 2.44 -17.09 -6.39
C SER A 20 2.17 -15.63 -6.75
N ASP A 21 2.14 -15.33 -8.05
CA ASP A 21 1.77 -14.00 -8.54
C ASP A 21 0.37 -13.59 -8.07
N ASP A 22 -0.61 -14.51 -8.14
CA ASP A 22 -1.97 -14.28 -7.65
C ASP A 22 -2.02 -13.86 -6.17
N MET A 23 -1.16 -14.43 -5.33
CA MET A 23 -1.10 -14.07 -3.91
C MET A 23 -0.54 -12.66 -3.72
N ILE A 24 0.50 -12.31 -4.47
CA ILE A 24 1.13 -10.98 -4.39
C ILE A 24 0.17 -9.91 -4.94
N ASP A 25 -0.53 -10.20 -6.03
CA ASP A 25 -1.52 -9.29 -6.63
C ASP A 25 -2.67 -9.02 -5.66
N ALA A 26 -3.25 -10.07 -5.06
CA ALA A 26 -4.30 -9.92 -4.07
C ALA A 26 -3.83 -9.12 -2.84
N TYR A 27 -2.58 -9.30 -2.42
CA TYR A 27 -2.00 -8.51 -1.33
C TYR A 27 -1.85 -7.04 -1.69
N ILE A 28 -1.35 -6.74 -2.89
CA ILE A 28 -1.20 -5.36 -3.38
C ILE A 28 -2.56 -4.66 -3.46
N GLU A 29 -3.58 -5.33 -3.99
CA GLU A 29 -4.95 -4.80 -4.08
C GLU A 29 -5.50 -4.46 -2.68
N LEU A 30 -5.45 -5.42 -1.76
CA LEU A 30 -5.91 -5.23 -0.38
C LEU A 30 -5.21 -4.04 0.30
N LYS A 31 -3.89 -3.91 0.11
CA LYS A 31 -3.12 -2.82 0.71
C LYS A 31 -3.35 -1.48 0.03
N ARG A 32 -3.64 -1.44 -1.28
CA ARG A 32 -4.03 -0.21 -1.97
C ARG A 32 -5.34 0.33 -1.41
N GLU A 33 -6.35 -0.53 -1.18
CA GLU A 33 -7.61 -0.10 -0.55
C GLU A 33 -7.42 0.47 0.87
N GLU A 34 -6.56 -0.15 1.68
CA GLU A 34 -6.24 0.35 3.02
C GLU A 34 -5.59 1.74 2.97
N VAL A 35 -4.64 1.93 2.04
CA VAL A 35 -3.95 3.21 1.87
C VAL A 35 -4.89 4.28 1.33
N GLU A 36 -5.76 3.94 0.38
CA GLU A 36 -6.76 4.88 -0.15
C GLU A 36 -7.70 5.37 0.96
N ARG A 37 -8.19 4.44 1.81
CA ARG A 37 -9.02 4.79 2.97
C ARG A 37 -8.30 5.75 3.92
N LEU A 38 -7.03 5.50 4.19
CA LEU A 38 -6.21 6.37 5.05
C LEU A 38 -6.05 7.76 4.41
N ASN A 39 -5.78 7.83 3.11
CA ASN A 39 -5.61 9.11 2.40
C ASN A 39 -6.90 9.94 2.33
N MET A 40 -8.07 9.30 2.36
CA MET A 40 -9.37 9.99 2.41
C MET A 40 -9.79 10.40 3.83
N THR A 41 -9.02 10.01 4.86
CA THR A 41 -9.35 10.30 6.26
C THR A 41 -8.51 11.46 6.77
N THR A 42 -9.15 12.47 7.36
CA THR A 42 -8.45 13.61 7.97
C THR A 42 -7.61 13.16 9.16
N HIS A 43 -6.33 13.51 9.17
CA HIS A 43 -5.42 13.17 10.28
C HIS A 43 -5.48 14.26 11.36
N PRO A 44 -5.40 13.92 12.67
CA PRO A 44 -5.43 14.93 13.75
C PRO A 44 -4.43 16.09 13.59
N VAL A 45 -3.26 15.82 13.03
CA VAL A 45 -2.24 16.84 12.75
C VAL A 45 -2.70 17.87 11.70
N GLU A 46 -3.61 17.51 10.80
CA GLU A 46 -4.17 18.42 9.81
C GLU A 46 -5.05 19.48 10.47
N PHE A 47 -5.70 19.17 11.59
CA PHE A 47 -6.39 20.18 12.39
C PHE A 47 -5.42 21.17 13.03
N ASP A 48 -4.29 20.73 13.56
CA ASP A 48 -3.25 21.64 14.08
C ASP A 48 -2.68 22.54 12.97
N MET A 49 -2.39 21.97 11.80
CA MET A 49 -1.85 22.68 10.64
C MET A 49 -2.83 23.69 10.02
N TYR A 50 -4.12 23.37 9.94
CA TYR A 50 -5.08 24.14 9.14
C TYR A 50 -6.22 24.79 9.93
N TYR A 51 -6.42 24.45 11.21
CA TYR A 51 -7.52 24.96 12.04
C TYR A 51 -7.08 26.01 13.08
N SER A 52 -5.81 26.43 13.06
CA SER A 52 -5.23 27.46 13.96
C SER A 52 -5.34 28.89 13.42
N VAL A 53 -6.23 29.12 12.44
CA VAL A 53 -6.53 30.45 11.86
C VAL A 53 -7.53 31.20 12.72
#